data_AF-A0A8X6M8P8-F1
#
_entry.id   AF-A0A8X6M8P8-F1
#
_cell.length_a   1.000
_cell.length_b   1.000
_cell.length_c   1.000
_cell.angle_alpha   90.00
_cell.angle_beta   90.00
_cell.angle_gamma   90.00
#
_symmetry.space_group_name_H-M   'P 1'
#
loop_
_entity.id
_entity.type
_entity.pdbx_description
1 polymer ?
#
loop_
_entity_poly.entity_id
_entity_poly.type
_entity_poly.pdbx_seq_one_letter_code
_entity_poly.pdbx_strand_id
1 'polypeptide(L)'
;MSGFQLKPNSFAERVGRTLFESNPYISEIPPIGSHSFVQEERKELPQSSPYTKISGESRPYTEEASEVSPHVPREGIKPKSPSYNEDEASVRFAITVFLQELTPPVASLRLEAGVLVAKYSWTIPSVTANLELLQSLEKNRLESPVFYTENQGYAMRLALSLTRRPDHRNSVSTISEEQMVGLYWTLHAGLHDHVLRWPFSSTVTLSLIEGRSGHASLQKVIDPRRSKCPREAFERPSHPHNEHSCGFAAVVNLATLMSTYIHNDVLHIKVSITLPYD
;
A
#
# COMPACT_ATOMS: atom_id res chain seq x y z
N MET A 1 -8.28 -54.42 36.09
CA MET A 1 -7.63 -55.72 35.88
C MET A 1 -8.48 -56.56 34.95
N SER A 2 -8.12 -56.60 33.67
CA SER A 2 -8.39 -57.70 32.73
C SER A 2 -7.83 -57.28 31.37
N GLY A 3 -6.77 -57.97 30.94
CA GLY A 3 -6.00 -57.63 29.75
C GLY A 3 -6.59 -58.21 28.47
N PHE A 4 -6.35 -57.50 27.36
CA PHE A 4 -6.45 -58.04 26.01
C PHE A 4 -5.03 -58.12 25.43
N GLN A 5 -4.57 -59.34 25.15
CA GLN A 5 -3.42 -59.62 24.31
C GLN A 5 -3.93 -59.96 22.91
N LEU A 6 -3.43 -59.26 21.89
CA LEU A 6 -3.47 -59.70 20.50
C LEU A 6 -2.03 -59.79 20.00
N LYS A 7 -1.68 -60.95 19.42
CA LYS A 7 -0.45 -61.21 18.67
C LYS A 7 -0.78 -61.45 17.18
N PRO A 8 0.22 -61.32 16.28
CA PRO A 8 0.05 -60.83 14.91
C PRO A 8 0.17 -61.92 13.84
N ASN A 9 -0.32 -61.62 12.63
CA ASN A 9 0.03 -62.28 11.35
C ASN A 9 0.05 -61.15 10.30
N SER A 10 1.16 -60.80 9.62
CA SER A 10 2.03 -61.50 8.67
C SER A 10 1.86 -60.92 7.27
N PHE A 11 2.88 -60.15 6.91
CA PHE A 11 3.40 -59.74 5.59
C PHE A 11 3.12 -60.70 4.41
N ALA A 12 2.71 -60.17 3.24
CA ALA A 12 3.42 -60.29 1.93
C ALA A 12 2.51 -60.08 0.70
N GLU A 13 3.01 -59.22 -0.21
CA GLU A 13 2.97 -59.26 -1.68
C GLU A 13 1.64 -59.36 -2.47
N ARG A 14 1.37 -58.30 -3.25
CA ARG A 14 1.14 -58.44 -4.71
C ARG A 14 1.28 -57.09 -5.42
N VAL A 15 2.39 -56.93 -6.14
CA VAL A 15 2.58 -55.95 -7.22
C VAL A 15 2.74 -56.75 -8.51
N GLY A 16 1.96 -56.44 -9.55
CA GLY A 16 2.17 -57.03 -10.86
C GLY A 16 1.08 -56.79 -11.91
N ARG A 17 1.41 -55.88 -12.85
CA ARG A 17 1.10 -55.85 -14.30
C ARG A 17 -0.34 -55.57 -14.78
N THR A 18 -0.48 -54.51 -15.58
CA THR A 18 -0.71 -54.50 -17.06
C THR A 18 -0.82 -53.02 -17.51
N LEU A 19 0.11 -52.45 -18.28
CA LEU A 19 0.27 -52.45 -19.76
C LEU A 19 -0.91 -51.83 -20.53
N PHE A 20 -0.65 -50.73 -21.24
CA PHE A 20 -1.23 -50.15 -22.48
C PHE A 20 -0.73 -48.69 -22.55
N GLU A 21 -0.36 -48.03 -23.63
CA GLU A 21 0.09 -48.34 -24.99
C GLU A 21 0.62 -47.00 -25.57
N SER A 22 1.39 -47.10 -26.66
CA SER A 22 1.96 -46.04 -27.51
C SER A 22 0.99 -44.96 -28.03
N ASN A 23 1.44 -43.71 -28.25
CA ASN A 23 1.90 -43.22 -29.57
C ASN A 23 2.35 -41.72 -29.52
N PRO A 24 3.27 -41.28 -30.41
CA PRO A 24 3.94 -39.97 -30.40
C PRO A 24 3.36 -39.00 -31.43
N TYR A 25 3.58 -37.69 -31.21
CA TYR A 25 3.61 -36.70 -32.28
C TYR A 25 4.77 -35.74 -32.03
N ILE A 26 5.79 -35.85 -32.88
CA ILE A 26 6.82 -34.83 -33.14
C ILE A 26 6.41 -34.18 -34.47
N SER A 27 6.44 -32.86 -34.54
CA SER A 27 6.60 -32.13 -35.80
C SER A 27 7.47 -30.90 -35.57
N GLU A 28 8.29 -30.64 -36.57
CA GLU A 28 9.56 -29.92 -36.55
C GLU A 28 9.45 -28.39 -36.66
N ILE A 29 10.61 -27.76 -36.38
CA ILE A 29 11.09 -26.37 -36.38
C ILE A 29 11.10 -25.78 -37.83
N PRO A 30 10.96 -24.45 -38.13
CA PRO A 30 12.10 -23.48 -38.14
C PRO A 30 11.74 -21.97 -38.05
N PRO A 31 12.63 -21.01 -38.37
CA PRO A 31 13.74 -20.55 -37.54
C PRO A 31 13.73 -19.01 -37.30
N ILE A 32 14.73 -18.57 -36.53
CA ILE A 32 15.14 -17.21 -36.19
C ILE A 32 15.40 -16.35 -37.44
N GLY A 33 14.89 -15.11 -37.44
CA GLY A 33 15.13 -14.11 -38.49
C GLY A 33 15.15 -12.67 -37.97
N SER A 34 16.37 -12.12 -37.90
CA SER A 34 16.80 -10.75 -38.19
C SER A 34 16.14 -9.51 -37.55
N HIS A 35 17.00 -8.80 -36.81
CA HIS A 35 16.99 -7.38 -36.50
C HIS A 35 16.80 -6.44 -37.71
N SER A 36 16.01 -5.39 -37.52
CA SER A 36 16.12 -4.07 -38.19
C SER A 36 15.54 -3.02 -37.25
N PHE A 37 16.36 -2.31 -36.48
CA PHE A 37 16.79 -0.93 -36.73
C PHE A 37 15.61 0.04 -36.95
N VAL A 38 15.14 0.66 -35.85
CA VAL A 38 14.29 1.86 -35.89
C VAL A 38 15.13 3.01 -35.36
N GLN A 39 15.36 4.00 -36.21
CA GLN A 39 16.02 5.26 -35.86
C GLN A 39 15.11 6.09 -34.95
N GLU A 40 15.69 6.53 -33.83
CA GLU A 40 15.10 7.41 -32.82
C GLU A 40 15.13 8.86 -33.31
N GLU A 41 13.98 9.44 -33.61
CA GLU A 41 13.82 10.86 -33.93
C GLU A 41 13.64 11.65 -32.62
N ARG A 42 14.74 12.15 -32.03
CA ARG A 42 14.68 13.10 -30.91
C ARG A 42 14.50 14.52 -31.43
N LYS A 43 13.30 15.08 -31.24
CA LYS A 43 13.06 16.53 -31.26
C LYS A 43 13.31 17.13 -29.89
N GLU A 44 14.15 18.15 -29.88
CA GLU A 44 14.48 19.01 -28.75
C GLU A 44 13.26 19.84 -28.30
N LEU A 45 13.13 20.04 -26.98
CA LEU A 45 12.17 20.96 -26.35
C LEU A 45 12.99 22.03 -25.61
N PRO A 46 12.75 23.33 -25.85
CA PRO A 46 13.45 24.40 -25.16
C PRO A 46 12.88 24.66 -23.76
N GLN A 47 13.81 24.91 -22.84
CA GLN A 47 13.58 25.38 -21.47
C GLN A 47 13.19 26.87 -21.47
N SER A 48 12.20 27.24 -20.65
CA SER A 48 12.10 28.60 -20.09
C SER A 48 11.24 28.65 -18.81
N SER A 49 11.90 28.94 -17.70
CA SER A 49 11.40 29.61 -16.46
C SER A 49 11.19 31.12 -16.76
N PRO A 50 10.55 32.01 -15.94
CA PRO A 50 10.50 31.97 -14.46
C PRO A 50 9.21 32.45 -13.75
N TYR A 51 9.05 31.95 -12.51
CA TYR A 51 8.10 32.48 -11.51
C TYR A 51 8.72 33.64 -10.72
N THR A 52 7.98 34.76 -10.66
CA THR A 52 8.26 35.95 -9.85
C THR A 52 7.77 35.75 -8.40
N LYS A 53 8.63 36.03 -7.41
CA LYS A 53 8.28 36.14 -5.99
C LYS A 53 7.60 37.49 -5.72
N ILE A 54 6.45 37.48 -5.06
CA ILE A 54 5.85 38.65 -4.42
C ILE A 54 5.78 38.38 -2.92
N SER A 55 6.51 39.18 -2.14
CA SER A 55 6.50 39.23 -0.68
C SER A 55 5.35 40.14 -0.20
N GLY A 56 4.46 39.61 0.64
CA GLY A 56 3.42 40.37 1.32
C GLY A 56 3.55 40.20 2.83
N GLU A 57 4.00 41.25 3.50
CA GLU A 57 4.02 41.42 4.96
C GLU A 57 2.60 41.72 5.48
N SER A 58 2.13 40.98 6.50
CA SER A 58 0.88 41.27 7.20
C SER A 58 1.14 41.55 8.68
N ARG A 59 0.82 42.77 9.12
CA ARG A 59 0.81 43.22 10.52
C ARG A 59 -0.45 42.72 11.25
N PRO A 60 -0.41 42.41 12.56
CA PRO A 60 -1.61 42.13 13.34
C PRO A 60 -2.25 43.40 13.92
N TYR A 61 -3.57 43.30 14.06
CA TYR A 61 -4.57 44.28 14.47
C TYR A 61 -4.68 44.34 16.00
N THR A 62 -4.86 45.54 16.58
CA THR A 62 -5.21 45.76 18.00
C THR A 62 -6.61 46.36 18.08
N GLU A 63 -7.47 45.79 18.92
CA GLU A 63 -8.82 46.28 19.19
C GLU A 63 -8.88 46.87 20.61
N GLU A 64 -9.15 48.18 20.69
CA GLU A 64 -9.50 48.91 21.91
C GLU A 64 -11.01 48.84 22.14
N ALA A 65 -11.43 48.63 23.39
CA ALA A 65 -12.76 49.00 23.84
C ALA A 65 -12.70 49.60 25.25
N SER A 66 -13.26 50.80 25.37
CA SER A 66 -13.38 51.63 26.56
C SER A 66 -14.84 51.72 27.05
N GLU A 67 -15.00 52.28 28.25
CA GLU A 67 -16.24 52.70 28.97
C GLU A 67 -16.76 51.72 30.05
N VAL A 68 -17.24 52.11 31.24
CA VAL A 68 -17.49 53.40 31.93
C VAL A 68 -17.69 53.10 33.44
N SER A 69 -17.40 54.07 34.33
CA SER A 69 -17.59 54.05 35.81
C SER A 69 -18.88 54.83 36.19
N PRO A 70 -19.50 54.75 37.40
CA PRO A 70 -18.95 55.45 38.60
C PRO A 70 -19.36 54.95 40.04
N HIS A 71 -18.49 55.27 41.03
CA HIS A 71 -18.74 55.80 42.41
C HIS A 71 -19.50 54.98 43.52
N VAL A 72 -19.19 54.92 44.84
CA VAL A 72 -18.19 55.46 45.84
C VAL A 72 -18.16 54.51 47.11
N PRO A 73 -17.57 54.80 48.32
CA PRO A 73 -16.45 54.03 48.91
C PRO A 73 -16.74 53.36 50.29
N ARG A 74 -15.81 52.54 50.80
CA ARG A 74 -15.53 52.46 52.25
C ARG A 74 -14.20 51.77 52.59
N GLU A 75 -13.54 52.34 53.58
CA GLU A 75 -12.21 52.03 54.11
C GLU A 75 -12.07 50.61 54.70
N GLY A 76 -10.84 50.08 54.64
CA GLY A 76 -10.44 48.87 55.34
C GLY A 76 -8.97 48.54 55.12
N ILE A 77 -8.11 49.05 56.00
CA ILE A 77 -6.66 48.77 56.08
C ILE A 77 -6.43 47.26 56.24
N LYS A 78 -5.54 46.65 55.44
CA LYS A 78 -4.75 45.45 55.80
C LYS A 78 -3.55 45.24 54.86
N PRO A 79 -2.52 44.50 55.32
CA PRO A 79 -1.10 44.84 55.15
C PRO A 79 -0.49 44.51 53.80
N LYS A 80 0.57 45.26 53.46
CA LYS A 80 1.50 44.99 52.34
C LYS A 80 2.02 43.55 52.42
N SER A 81 1.54 42.71 51.51
CA SER A 81 2.21 41.47 51.14
C SER A 81 3.51 41.78 50.39
N PRO A 82 4.54 40.94 50.51
CA PRO A 82 5.76 41.10 49.71
C PRO A 82 5.41 40.95 48.23
N SER A 83 5.76 41.98 47.47
CA SER A 83 5.75 42.01 46.01
C SER A 83 6.74 40.98 45.50
N TYR A 84 6.26 39.79 45.16
CA TYR A 84 7.02 38.86 44.31
C TYR A 84 7.04 39.47 42.91
N ASN A 85 8.22 39.92 42.47
CA ASN A 85 8.47 40.13 41.06
C ASN A 85 8.48 38.75 40.41
N GLU A 86 7.32 38.29 39.96
CA GLU A 86 7.25 37.25 38.94
C GLU A 86 7.74 37.90 37.65
N ASP A 87 9.06 37.90 37.44
CA ASP A 87 9.62 37.89 36.09
C ASP A 87 9.18 36.56 35.46
N GLU A 88 7.89 36.51 35.07
CA GLU A 88 7.29 35.38 34.40
C GLU A 88 7.95 35.31 33.03
N ALA A 89 9.01 34.51 32.94
CA ALA A 89 9.68 34.18 31.70
C ALA A 89 8.67 33.46 30.79
N SER A 90 7.93 34.27 30.01
CA SER A 90 6.96 33.78 29.03
C SER A 90 7.73 33.12 27.89
N VAL A 91 7.78 31.79 27.91
CA VAL A 91 8.30 31.01 26.78
C VAL A 91 7.22 30.95 25.72
N ARG A 92 7.47 31.56 24.56
CA ARG A 92 6.58 31.50 23.40
C ARG A 92 7.10 30.45 22.42
N PHE A 93 6.32 29.40 22.22
CA PHE A 93 6.59 28.40 21.19
C PHE A 93 5.77 28.74 19.94
N ALA A 94 6.44 28.80 18.79
CA ALA A 94 5.79 28.82 17.50
C ALA A 94 5.87 27.41 16.90
N ILE A 95 4.73 26.73 16.80
CA ILE A 95 4.62 25.45 16.13
C ILE A 95 4.08 25.72 14.73
N THR A 96 4.91 25.49 13.71
CA THR A 96 4.45 25.51 12.31
C THR A 96 4.06 24.09 11.95
N VAL A 97 2.75 23.84 11.80
CA VAL A 97 2.24 22.55 11.33
C VAL A 97 1.93 22.67 9.85
N PHE A 98 2.59 21.86 9.03
CA PHE A 98 2.26 21.75 7.62
C PHE A 98 0.99 20.88 7.50
N LEU A 99 -0.13 21.48 7.12
CA LEU A 99 -1.44 20.80 6.99
C LEU A 99 -1.42 19.56 6.09
N GLN A 100 -0.44 19.48 5.17
CA GLN A 100 -0.22 18.33 4.30
C GLN A 100 0.15 17.05 5.07
N GLU A 101 0.63 17.17 6.31
CA GLU A 101 0.93 16.04 7.20
C GLU A 101 -0.27 15.59 8.05
N LEU A 102 -1.34 16.39 8.13
CA LEU A 102 -2.51 16.10 8.98
C LEU A 102 -3.62 15.34 8.25
N THR A 103 -3.59 15.29 6.92
CA THR A 103 -4.63 14.63 6.13
C THR A 103 -4.08 13.37 5.47
N PRO A 104 -4.80 12.24 5.53
CA PRO A 104 -4.40 11.04 4.80
C PRO A 104 -4.24 11.36 3.30
N PRO A 105 -3.24 10.78 2.61
CA PRO A 105 -3.06 10.99 1.19
C PRO A 105 -4.34 10.69 0.40
N VAL A 106 -4.59 11.45 -0.66
CA VAL A 106 -5.71 11.21 -1.59
C VAL A 106 -5.14 10.77 -2.93
N ALA A 107 -5.74 9.73 -3.53
CA ALA A 107 -5.38 9.26 -4.84
C ALA A 107 -5.67 10.33 -5.91
N SER A 108 -4.81 10.40 -6.92
CA SER A 108 -5.00 11.31 -8.05
C SER A 108 -6.09 10.78 -8.99
N LEU A 109 -7.07 11.63 -9.32
CA LEU A 109 -8.13 11.28 -10.26
C LEU A 109 -7.72 11.58 -11.70
N ARG A 110 -8.01 10.65 -12.61
CA ARG A 110 -7.75 10.77 -14.05
C ARG A 110 -8.93 10.20 -14.84
N LEU A 111 -9.26 10.81 -15.96
CA LEU A 111 -10.22 10.25 -16.91
C LEU A 111 -9.44 9.45 -17.96
N GLU A 112 -9.65 8.15 -18.00
CA GLU A 112 -8.95 7.22 -18.91
C GLU A 112 -9.97 6.44 -19.72
N ALA A 113 -9.93 6.59 -21.04
CA ALA A 113 -10.89 5.96 -21.96
C ALA A 113 -12.36 6.18 -21.58
N GLY A 114 -12.70 7.37 -21.08
CA GLY A 114 -14.06 7.72 -20.66
C GLY A 114 -14.46 7.21 -19.26
N VAL A 115 -13.52 6.62 -18.52
CA VAL A 115 -13.78 6.11 -17.16
C VAL A 115 -12.92 6.85 -16.15
N LEU A 116 -13.50 7.18 -14.99
CA LEU A 116 -12.77 7.83 -13.91
C LEU A 116 -11.91 6.79 -13.17
N VAL A 117 -10.61 7.07 -13.04
CA VAL A 117 -9.64 6.20 -12.40
C VAL A 117 -8.92 6.97 -11.30
N ALA A 118 -8.96 6.43 -10.09
CA ALA A 118 -8.17 6.89 -8.96
C ALA A 118 -6.82 6.18 -8.95
N LYS A 119 -5.71 6.92 -8.89
CA LYS A 119 -4.34 6.38 -8.90
C LYS A 119 -3.56 6.82 -7.67
N TYR A 120 -3.06 5.85 -6.91
CA TYR A 120 -2.19 6.06 -5.77
C TYR A 120 -0.85 5.34 -5.97
N SER A 121 0.24 5.97 -5.51
CA SER A 121 1.60 5.43 -5.60
C SER A 121 2.19 5.31 -4.20
N TRP A 122 2.66 4.11 -3.88
CA TRP A 122 3.37 3.80 -2.65
C TRP A 122 4.85 3.56 -2.96
N THR A 123 5.70 4.39 -2.36
CA THR A 123 7.15 4.28 -2.45
C THR A 123 7.67 3.69 -1.15
N ILE A 124 8.45 2.62 -1.25
CA ILE A 124 9.07 1.94 -0.11
C ILE A 124 10.58 2.23 -0.19
N PRO A 125 11.10 3.18 0.61
CA PRO A 125 12.54 3.37 0.73
C PRO A 125 13.16 2.27 1.57
N SER A 126 14.47 2.08 1.41
CA SER A 126 15.23 1.07 2.15
C SER A 126 14.59 -0.31 2.06
N VAL A 127 14.16 -0.69 0.85
CA VAL A 127 13.34 -1.89 0.66
C VAL A 127 14.12 -3.16 0.94
N THR A 128 15.43 -3.18 0.71
CA THR A 128 16.27 -4.35 0.99
C THR A 128 16.24 -4.71 2.48
N ALA A 129 16.47 -3.74 3.36
CA ALA A 129 16.38 -3.94 4.81
C ALA A 129 14.96 -4.35 5.24
N ASN A 130 13.93 -3.75 4.65
CA ASN A 130 12.55 -4.14 4.92
C ASN A 130 12.23 -5.57 4.49
N LEU A 131 12.80 -6.04 3.36
CA LEU A 131 12.64 -7.41 2.89
C LEU A 131 13.38 -8.40 3.79
N GLU A 132 14.56 -8.05 4.30
CA GLU A 132 15.26 -8.87 5.30
C GLU A 132 14.40 -9.10 6.54
N LEU A 133 13.72 -8.07 7.05
CA LEU A 133 12.78 -8.19 8.17
C LEU A 133 11.59 -9.11 7.85
N LEU A 134 11.12 -9.12 6.60
CA LEU A 134 10.08 -10.08 6.17
C LEU A 134 10.62 -11.51 6.07
N GLN A 135 11.86 -11.67 5.62
CA GLN A 135 12.51 -12.98 5.49
C GLN A 135 12.84 -13.60 6.86
N SER A 136 13.29 -12.78 7.81
CA SER A 136 13.55 -13.17 9.20
C SER A 136 12.27 -13.38 10.02
N LEU A 137 11.11 -13.04 9.45
CA LEU A 137 9.79 -13.09 10.10
C LEU A 137 9.65 -12.14 11.31
N GLU A 138 10.55 -11.17 11.45
CA GLU A 138 10.38 -10.06 12.40
C GLU A 138 9.20 -9.17 12.02
N LYS A 139 8.84 -9.15 10.74
CA LYS A 139 7.68 -8.45 10.22
C LYS A 139 6.90 -9.35 9.27
N ASN A 140 5.58 -9.38 9.40
CA ASN A 140 4.71 -10.21 8.56
C ASN A 140 4.38 -9.57 7.21
N ARG A 141 4.33 -8.23 7.17
CA ARG A 141 3.98 -7.45 5.98
C ARG A 141 4.49 -6.01 6.11
N LEU A 142 4.81 -5.38 4.99
CA LEU A 142 4.96 -3.93 4.87
C LEU A 142 3.61 -3.33 4.52
N GLU A 143 3.30 -2.16 5.06
CA GLU A 143 2.02 -1.48 4.84
C GLU A 143 2.24 -0.03 4.41
N SER A 144 1.40 0.44 3.49
CA SER A 144 1.35 1.85 3.13
C SER A 144 0.64 2.66 4.23
N PRO A 145 0.78 4.00 4.24
CA PRO A 145 -0.19 4.87 4.87
C PRO A 145 -1.61 4.56 4.37
N VAL A 146 -2.62 4.81 5.20
CA VAL A 146 -4.00 4.82 4.73
C VAL A 146 -4.17 6.00 3.78
N PHE A 147 -4.80 5.77 2.64
CA PHE A 147 -5.09 6.80 1.64
C PHE A 147 -6.56 6.72 1.23
N TYR A 148 -7.11 7.82 0.74
CA TYR A 148 -8.45 7.85 0.18
C TYR A 148 -8.44 7.69 -1.34
N THR A 149 -9.41 6.95 -1.87
CA THR A 149 -9.61 6.78 -3.33
C THR A 149 -9.98 8.09 -4.03
N GLU A 150 -10.65 9.00 -3.34
CA GLU A 150 -10.98 10.36 -3.78
C GLU A 150 -11.27 11.23 -2.55
N ASN A 151 -11.50 12.54 -2.69
CA ASN A 151 -11.67 13.45 -1.55
C ASN A 151 -12.74 13.02 -0.54
N GLN A 152 -13.79 12.32 -0.99
CA GLN A 152 -14.85 11.76 -0.16
C GLN A 152 -15.00 10.25 -0.40
N GLY A 153 -13.89 9.59 -0.71
CA GLY A 153 -13.87 8.19 -1.14
C GLY A 153 -13.69 7.19 -0.02
N TYR A 154 -13.46 5.94 -0.43
CA TYR A 154 -13.07 4.84 0.44
C TYR A 154 -11.65 5.04 0.98
N ALA A 155 -11.45 4.76 2.27
CA ALA A 155 -10.13 4.66 2.88
C ALA A 155 -9.52 3.28 2.61
N MET A 156 -8.30 3.24 2.10
CA MET A 156 -7.61 2.02 1.68
C MET A 156 -6.16 2.00 2.16
N ARG A 157 -5.59 0.80 2.25
CA ARG A 157 -4.17 0.55 2.53
C ARG A 157 -3.65 -0.52 1.60
N LEU A 158 -2.40 -0.37 1.16
CA LEU A 158 -1.67 -1.43 0.44
C LEU A 158 -0.79 -2.20 1.40
N ALA A 159 -0.59 -3.48 1.11
CA ALA A 159 0.36 -4.31 1.84
C ALA A 159 1.19 -5.19 0.91
N LEU A 160 2.45 -5.39 1.29
CA LEU A 160 3.39 -6.33 0.68
C LEU A 160 3.79 -7.37 1.72
N SER A 161 3.77 -8.65 1.35
CA SER A 161 4.27 -9.73 2.22
C SER A 161 5.11 -10.74 1.44
N LEU A 162 5.81 -11.61 2.16
CA LEU A 162 6.49 -12.76 1.58
C LEU A 162 5.76 -14.05 1.97
N THR A 163 5.59 -14.95 1.02
CA THR A 163 5.06 -16.30 1.24
C THR A 163 6.05 -17.32 0.72
N ARG A 164 6.21 -18.43 1.43
CA ARG A 164 7.03 -19.56 0.96
C ARG A 164 6.14 -20.52 0.19
N ARG A 165 6.58 -20.96 -0.99
CA ARG A 165 5.91 -22.00 -1.77
C ARG A 165 6.89 -23.11 -2.11
N PRO A 166 6.44 -24.38 -2.09
CA PRO A 166 7.27 -25.47 -2.56
C PRO A 166 7.63 -25.25 -4.04
N ASP A 167 8.91 -25.25 -4.34
CA ASP A 167 9.39 -25.20 -5.72
C ASP A 167 9.34 -26.61 -6.32
N HIS A 168 8.35 -26.85 -7.17
CA HIS A 168 8.20 -28.12 -7.87
C HIS A 168 9.06 -28.23 -9.14
N ARG A 169 9.84 -27.20 -9.48
CA ARG A 169 10.68 -27.19 -10.70
C ARG A 169 11.96 -28.01 -10.56
N ASN A 170 12.41 -28.25 -9.33
CA ASN A 170 13.60 -29.07 -9.05
C ASN A 170 13.18 -30.47 -8.57
N SER A 171 12.98 -31.40 -9.51
CA SER A 171 12.53 -32.78 -9.27
C SER A 171 13.60 -33.73 -8.68
N VAL A 172 14.64 -33.19 -8.04
CA VAL A 172 15.75 -33.98 -7.47
C VAL A 172 15.90 -33.65 -5.99
N SER A 173 15.28 -34.50 -5.16
CA SER A 173 15.54 -34.77 -3.73
C SER A 173 15.69 -33.62 -2.72
N THR A 174 15.43 -32.36 -3.10
CA THR A 174 15.47 -31.21 -2.19
C THR A 174 14.31 -30.30 -2.53
N ILE A 175 13.29 -30.27 -1.68
CA ILE A 175 12.21 -29.28 -1.79
C ILE A 175 12.84 -27.93 -1.43
N SER A 176 13.31 -27.19 -2.44
CA SER A 176 13.67 -25.79 -2.24
C SER A 176 12.36 -25.00 -2.10
N GLU A 177 12.25 -24.16 -1.07
CA GLU A 177 11.11 -23.26 -0.93
C GLU A 177 11.42 -21.96 -1.69
N GLU A 178 10.62 -21.66 -2.71
CA GLU A 178 10.69 -20.38 -3.41
C GLU A 178 9.91 -19.32 -2.60
N GLN A 179 10.54 -18.18 -2.36
CA GLN A 179 9.88 -17.04 -1.72
C GLN A 179 9.16 -16.20 -2.78
N MET A 180 7.85 -16.07 -2.60
CA MET A 180 6.95 -15.31 -3.44
C MET A 180 6.52 -14.02 -2.76
N VAL A 181 6.49 -12.93 -3.53
CA VAL A 181 6.03 -11.62 -3.08
C VAL A 181 4.51 -11.56 -3.28
N GLY A 182 3.80 -11.27 -2.20
CA GLY A 182 2.36 -11.02 -2.21
C GLY A 182 2.04 -9.53 -2.18
N LEU A 183 0.98 -9.13 -2.88
CA LEU A 183 0.45 -7.76 -2.88
C LEU A 183 -1.04 -7.78 -2.56
N TYR A 184 -1.46 -6.89 -1.67
CA TYR A 184 -2.81 -6.83 -1.15
C TYR A 184 -3.28 -5.39 -0.98
N TRP A 185 -4.59 -5.22 -0.96
CA TRP A 185 -5.23 -4.02 -0.43
C TRP A 185 -6.22 -4.39 0.67
N THR A 186 -6.48 -3.44 1.55
CA THR A 186 -7.47 -3.54 2.63
C THR A 186 -8.30 -2.26 2.67
N LEU A 187 -9.63 -2.39 2.84
CA LEU A 187 -10.51 -1.25 3.12
C LEU A 187 -10.48 -0.95 4.62
N HIS A 188 -10.25 0.31 4.97
CA HIS A 188 -10.25 0.79 6.34
C HIS A 188 -11.50 1.64 6.61
N ALA A 189 -11.87 1.75 7.88
CA ALA A 189 -12.95 2.64 8.30
C ALA A 189 -12.59 4.09 7.92
N GLY A 190 -13.38 4.67 7.03
CA GLY A 190 -13.21 6.04 6.52
C GLY A 190 -14.23 7.00 7.11
N LEU A 191 -13.93 8.30 7.03
CA LEU A 191 -14.84 9.36 7.48
C LEU A 191 -16.15 9.39 6.66
N HIS A 192 -16.10 8.93 5.41
CA HIS A 192 -17.20 9.02 4.44
C HIS A 192 -17.96 7.71 4.25
N ASP A 193 -17.67 6.65 5.02
CA ASP A 193 -18.26 5.31 4.82
C ASP A 193 -19.80 5.28 4.87
N HIS A 194 -20.43 6.28 5.51
CA HIS A 194 -21.88 6.39 5.64
C HIS A 194 -22.59 6.86 4.35
N VAL A 195 -21.88 7.57 3.45
CA VAL A 195 -22.42 8.01 2.15
C VAL A 195 -21.94 7.16 0.98
N LEU A 196 -20.96 6.30 1.20
CA LEU A 196 -20.42 5.41 0.17
C LEU A 196 -21.30 4.19 -0.06
N ARG A 197 -21.24 3.64 -1.27
CA ARG A 197 -21.93 2.39 -1.60
C ARG A 197 -21.20 1.19 -1.02
N TRP A 198 -21.97 0.22 -0.52
CA TRP A 198 -21.45 -1.03 0.01
C TRP A 198 -22.28 -2.21 -0.52
N PRO A 199 -21.65 -3.39 -0.75
CA PRO A 199 -20.22 -3.66 -0.67
C PRO A 199 -19.41 -2.90 -1.74
N PHE A 200 -18.12 -2.72 -1.49
CA PHE A 200 -17.19 -2.12 -2.44
C PHE A 200 -17.20 -2.92 -3.76
N SER A 201 -17.41 -2.24 -4.87
CA SER A 201 -17.66 -2.87 -6.18
C SER A 201 -16.73 -2.39 -7.30
N SER A 202 -15.78 -1.50 -6.99
CA SER A 202 -14.84 -0.96 -7.96
C SER A 202 -13.74 -1.98 -8.30
N THR A 203 -13.28 -1.97 -9.55
CA THR A 203 -12.16 -2.81 -9.99
C THR A 203 -10.84 -2.19 -9.52
N VAL A 204 -9.97 -3.01 -8.92
CA VAL A 204 -8.67 -2.58 -8.38
C VAL A 204 -7.53 -3.24 -9.14
N THR A 205 -6.60 -2.44 -9.66
CA THR A 205 -5.40 -2.94 -10.34
C THR A 205 -4.17 -2.65 -9.51
N LEU A 206 -3.51 -3.68 -9.00
CA LEU A 206 -2.23 -3.61 -8.30
C LEU A 206 -1.09 -3.73 -9.30
N SER A 207 -0.11 -2.84 -9.22
CA SER A 207 0.99 -2.77 -10.19
C SER A 207 2.35 -2.68 -9.50
N LEU A 208 3.31 -3.46 -9.97
CA LEU A 208 4.73 -3.27 -9.69
C LEU A 208 5.34 -2.45 -10.83
N ILE A 209 6.10 -1.43 -10.46
CA ILE A 209 6.79 -0.55 -11.41
C ILE A 209 8.23 -1.02 -11.53
N GLU A 210 8.70 -1.19 -12.76
CA GLU A 210 10.08 -1.58 -13.02
C GLU A 210 11.02 -0.44 -12.59
N GLY A 211 12.06 -0.79 -11.84
CA GLY A 211 12.88 0.21 -11.15
C GLY A 211 13.70 1.11 -12.08
N ARG A 212 14.11 0.59 -13.25
CA ARG A 212 14.92 1.34 -14.23
C ARG A 212 14.09 2.12 -15.23
N SER A 213 13.03 1.51 -15.77
CA SER A 213 12.22 2.11 -16.82
C SER A 213 11.11 3.02 -16.27
N GLY A 214 10.69 2.83 -15.02
CA GLY A 214 9.60 3.57 -14.40
C GLY A 214 8.21 3.22 -14.97
N HIS A 215 8.13 2.27 -15.90
CA HIS A 215 6.89 1.77 -16.47
C HIS A 215 6.31 0.64 -15.61
N ALA A 216 4.97 0.54 -15.57
CA ALA A 216 4.31 -0.59 -14.94
C ALA A 216 4.54 -1.84 -15.78
N SER A 217 5.38 -2.76 -15.29
CA SER A 217 5.73 -3.98 -16.02
C SER A 217 4.90 -5.19 -15.58
N LEU A 218 4.30 -5.13 -14.39
CA LEU A 218 3.43 -6.20 -13.91
C LEU A 218 2.17 -5.64 -13.25
N GLN A 219 1.01 -6.10 -13.72
CA GLN A 219 -0.30 -5.70 -13.22
C GLN A 219 -1.13 -6.93 -12.82
N LYS A 220 -1.92 -6.79 -11.75
CA LYS A 220 -2.89 -7.77 -11.30
C LYS A 220 -4.22 -7.09 -11.01
N VAL A 221 -5.27 -7.59 -11.66
CA VAL A 221 -6.61 -7.01 -11.59
C VAL A 221 -7.47 -7.79 -10.60
N ILE A 222 -8.14 -7.05 -9.72
CA ILE A 222 -9.10 -7.53 -8.74
C ILE A 222 -10.46 -6.98 -9.16
N ASP A 223 -11.33 -7.87 -9.62
CA ASP A 223 -12.74 -7.60 -9.87
C ASP A 223 -13.55 -8.20 -8.70
N PRO A 224 -14.25 -7.38 -7.90
CA PRO A 224 -15.04 -7.85 -6.76
C PRO A 224 -16.03 -8.97 -7.08
N ARG A 225 -16.45 -9.12 -8.34
CA ARG A 225 -17.39 -10.18 -8.78
C ARG A 225 -16.70 -11.47 -9.22
N ARG A 226 -15.41 -11.43 -9.56
CA ARG A 226 -14.69 -12.56 -10.19
C ARG A 226 -13.48 -13.04 -9.41
N SER A 227 -12.86 -12.17 -8.63
CA SER A 227 -11.63 -12.47 -7.90
C SER A 227 -11.89 -13.34 -6.67
N LYS A 228 -10.92 -14.21 -6.35
CA LYS A 228 -10.98 -15.15 -5.22
C LYS A 228 -10.62 -14.45 -3.90
N CYS A 229 -11.35 -13.40 -3.57
CA CYS A 229 -11.19 -12.69 -2.30
C CYS A 229 -12.35 -13.02 -1.36
N PRO A 230 -12.10 -13.04 -0.03
CA PRO A 230 -13.17 -13.18 0.95
C PRO A 230 -14.18 -12.04 0.78
N ARG A 231 -15.47 -12.33 0.99
CA ARG A 231 -16.54 -11.33 0.81
C ARG A 231 -16.34 -10.14 1.75
N GLU A 232 -15.86 -10.43 2.95
CA GLU A 232 -15.56 -9.52 4.05
C GLU A 232 -14.52 -8.46 3.67
N ALA A 233 -13.64 -8.73 2.70
CA ALA A 233 -12.70 -7.74 2.20
C ALA A 233 -13.37 -6.60 1.40
N PHE A 234 -14.62 -6.79 0.97
CA PHE A 234 -15.42 -5.79 0.25
C PHE A 234 -16.55 -5.20 1.10
N GLU A 235 -16.80 -5.75 2.28
CA GLU A 235 -17.84 -5.26 3.18
C GLU A 235 -17.41 -3.94 3.85
N ARG A 236 -18.41 -3.21 4.35
CA ARG A 236 -18.17 -1.98 5.09
C ARG A 236 -17.35 -2.30 6.35
N PRO A 237 -16.18 -1.66 6.55
CA PRO A 237 -15.41 -1.83 7.77
C PRO A 237 -16.25 -1.48 9.01
N SER A 238 -16.44 -2.47 9.89
CA SER A 238 -17.12 -2.29 11.18
C SER A 238 -16.18 -1.80 12.28
N HIS A 239 -14.88 -1.98 12.09
CA HIS A 239 -13.83 -1.62 13.05
C HIS A 239 -12.71 -0.81 12.38
N PRO A 240 -11.99 0.03 13.13
CA PRO A 240 -10.85 0.80 12.61
C PRO A 240 -9.77 -0.07 11.95
N HIS A 241 -9.65 -1.31 12.42
CA HIS A 241 -8.74 -2.32 11.90
C HIS A 241 -9.55 -3.44 11.24
N ASN A 242 -9.95 -3.23 9.99
CA ASN A 242 -10.41 -4.34 9.16
C ASN A 242 -9.18 -5.18 8.79
N GLU A 243 -9.17 -6.46 9.15
CA GLU A 243 -8.06 -7.37 8.83
C GLU A 243 -8.27 -8.09 7.49
N HIS A 244 -9.47 -7.97 6.90
CA HIS A 244 -9.82 -8.65 5.66
C HIS A 244 -9.21 -7.92 4.46
N SER A 245 -8.14 -8.52 3.94
CA SER A 245 -7.44 -8.04 2.75
C SER A 245 -7.83 -8.84 1.51
N CYS A 246 -7.71 -8.21 0.34
CA CYS A 246 -7.87 -8.84 -0.96
C CYS A 246 -6.60 -8.61 -1.79
N GLY A 247 -6.12 -9.66 -2.46
CA GLY A 247 -4.85 -9.58 -3.16
C GLY A 247 -4.35 -10.91 -3.71
N PHE A 248 -3.07 -10.94 -4.01
CA PHE A 248 -2.39 -12.09 -4.60
C PHE A 248 -1.21 -12.46 -3.73
N ALA A 249 -1.18 -13.70 -3.22
CA ALA A 249 -0.08 -14.19 -2.40
C ALA A 249 1.22 -14.43 -3.18
N ALA A 250 1.15 -14.48 -4.51
CA ALA A 250 2.32 -14.68 -5.36
C ALA A 250 2.14 -13.89 -6.66
N VAL A 251 2.75 -12.72 -6.68
CA VAL A 251 2.79 -11.81 -7.82
C VAL A 251 4.05 -12.05 -8.63
N VAL A 252 5.19 -12.16 -7.95
CA VAL A 252 6.53 -12.36 -8.50
C VAL A 252 7.38 -13.09 -7.46
N ASN A 253 8.42 -13.82 -7.86
CA ASN A 253 9.38 -14.37 -6.90
C ASN A 253 10.32 -13.27 -6.37
N LEU A 254 10.90 -13.50 -5.19
CA LEU A 254 11.74 -12.51 -4.54
C LEU A 254 12.98 -12.16 -5.37
N ALA A 255 13.61 -13.14 -6.01
CA ALA A 255 14.80 -12.90 -6.84
C ALA A 255 14.52 -11.94 -8.00
N THR A 256 13.37 -12.08 -8.66
CA THR A 256 12.94 -11.19 -9.75
C THR A 256 12.54 -9.81 -9.22
N LEU A 257 11.92 -9.73 -8.04
CA LEU A 257 11.67 -8.44 -7.37
C LEU A 257 12.98 -7.66 -7.19
N MET A 258 13.99 -8.31 -6.61
CA MET A 258 15.30 -7.73 -6.33
C MET A 258 16.05 -7.28 -7.59
N SER A 259 15.99 -8.06 -8.67
CA SER A 259 16.75 -7.76 -9.89
C SER A 259 16.09 -6.75 -10.82
N THR A 260 14.76 -6.68 -10.83
CA THR A 260 13.99 -5.96 -11.89
C THR A 260 13.22 -4.75 -11.36
N TYR A 261 12.63 -4.86 -10.16
CA TYR A 261 11.68 -3.87 -9.65
C TYR A 261 12.29 -2.93 -8.62
N ILE A 262 13.37 -3.35 -7.96
CA ILE A 262 14.08 -2.54 -6.98
C ILE A 262 15.20 -1.77 -7.68
N HIS A 263 15.23 -0.46 -7.48
CA HIS A 263 16.27 0.42 -8.00
C HIS A 263 16.62 1.47 -6.97
N ASN A 264 17.92 1.70 -6.74
CA ASN A 264 18.44 2.59 -5.70
C ASN A 264 17.84 2.29 -4.31
N ASP A 265 17.64 1.00 -4.00
CA ASP A 265 17.02 0.53 -2.75
C ASP A 265 15.60 1.07 -2.50
N VAL A 266 14.89 1.38 -3.58
CA VAL A 266 13.50 1.84 -3.59
C VAL A 266 12.64 0.90 -4.41
N LEU A 267 11.46 0.57 -3.89
CA LEU A 267 10.40 -0.14 -4.61
C LEU A 267 9.18 0.76 -4.79
N HIS A 268 8.61 0.75 -5.99
CA HIS A 268 7.40 1.50 -6.33
C HIS A 268 6.24 0.56 -6.64
N ILE A 269 5.15 0.75 -5.91
CA ILE A 269 3.90 0.03 -6.08
C ILE A 269 2.81 1.03 -6.42
N LYS A 270 2.01 0.74 -7.44
CA LYS A 270 0.85 1.59 -7.80
C LYS A 270 -0.43 0.80 -7.67
N VAL A 271 -1.49 1.50 -7.29
CA VAL A 271 -2.85 1.00 -7.35
C VAL A 271 -3.69 1.93 -8.21
N SER A 272 -4.51 1.35 -9.08
CA SER A 272 -5.52 2.05 -9.87
C SER A 272 -6.89 1.49 -9.54
N ILE A 273 -7.84 2.35 -9.14
CA ILE A 273 -9.22 1.98 -8.86
C ILE A 273 -10.09 2.58 -9.95
N THR A 274 -10.82 1.72 -10.67
CA THR A 274 -11.81 2.16 -11.67
C THR A 274 -13.08 2.53 -10.94
N LEU A 275 -13.36 3.83 -10.84
CA LEU A 275 -14.52 4.34 -10.12
C LEU A 275 -15.76 4.21 -11.02
N PRO A 276 -16.88 3.69 -10.49
CA PRO A 276 -18.14 3.70 -11.21
C PRO A 276 -18.59 5.14 -11.49
N TYR A 277 -19.08 5.38 -12.69
CA TYR A 277 -19.83 6.60 -12.99
C TYR A 277 -21.22 6.46 -12.35
N ASP A 278 -21.60 7.43 -11.52
CA ASP A 278 -22.99 7.56 -11.04
C ASP A 278 -23.83 8.39 -12.01
#